data_AF-A0A6C1DXJ9-F1
#
_entry.id   AF-A0A6C1DXJ9-F1
#
_cell.length_a   1.000
_cell.length_b   1.000
_cell.length_c   1.000
_cell.angle_alpha   90.00
_cell.angle_beta   90.00
_cell.angle_gamma   90.00
#
_symmetry.space_group_name_H-M   'P 1'
#
loop_
_entity.id
_entity.type
_entity.pdbx_description
1 polymer ?
#
loop_
_entity_poly.entity_id
_entity_poly.type
_entity_poly.pdbx_seq_one_letter_code
_entity_poly.pdbx_strand_id
1 'polypeptide(L)'
;MEIPLLHCTKENKLYFQSISRGLEPLKTSTSEVRNYRTRHIVTLTDLLHLNVSRHNWSLAYKIFATLIRIPGVQIKSLWGIGVEILDNLSNSSSGLDFLQWMCQIYSSKSRFVQNINYRSIVPPFQTGSRTHTAKFAITYLWSSLINCQKSMEPSPNIIDKPFDTENDLLQELIDKISEWVLTPPFMEDAEVWFIYASCHLLKADTLSRQFVNDNKNNDLIGLDRDIKINQVIKHIHYVRTFLKICLDKGGFAVPSRLIENQLKSFESRLYGEAQDIQERDVANVYDSIDNSSVENSFGDVYETNAEFLDTQLMDLSPEDNGLDEMHYSDEDSSE
;
A
#
# COMPACT_ATOMS: atom_id res chain seq x y z
N MET A 1 -30.44 -7.86 40.12
CA MET A 1 -29.06 -7.37 40.38
C MET A 1 -28.69 -7.28 41.85
N GLU A 2 -29.63 -7.24 42.80
CA GLU A 2 -29.27 -7.13 44.23
C GLU A 2 -28.44 -8.29 44.79
N ILE A 3 -28.70 -9.52 44.35
CA ILE A 3 -27.96 -10.72 44.77
C ILE A 3 -26.46 -10.64 44.39
N PRO A 4 -26.07 -10.43 43.12
CA PRO A 4 -24.65 -10.27 42.77
C PRO A 4 -24.02 -9.00 43.38
N LEU A 5 -24.81 -7.94 43.63
CA LEU A 5 -24.32 -6.73 44.30
C LEU A 5 -23.98 -6.95 45.78
N LEU A 6 -24.52 -8.00 46.42
CA LEU A 6 -24.13 -8.40 47.76
C LEU A 6 -22.69 -8.93 47.80
N HIS A 7 -22.28 -9.62 46.73
CA HIS A 7 -20.96 -10.24 46.61
C HIS A 7 -19.88 -9.27 46.11
N CYS A 8 -20.25 -8.10 45.59
CA CYS A 8 -19.29 -7.10 45.10
C CYS A 8 -18.78 -6.17 46.21
N THR A 9 -17.68 -5.47 45.95
CA THR A 9 -17.15 -4.46 46.87
C THR A 9 -18.12 -3.28 47.02
N LYS A 10 -18.06 -2.59 48.17
CA LYS A 10 -18.91 -1.42 48.43
C LYS A 10 -18.75 -0.33 47.36
N GLU A 11 -17.53 -0.14 46.86
CA GLU A 11 -17.22 0.79 45.78
C GLU A 11 -17.90 0.40 44.47
N ASN A 12 -17.79 -0.86 44.05
CA ASN A 12 -18.46 -1.35 42.83
C ASN A 12 -19.99 -1.33 42.94
N LYS A 13 -20.53 -1.55 44.15
CA LYS A 13 -21.97 -1.43 44.41
C LYS A 13 -22.44 0.01 44.20
N LEU A 14 -21.71 0.99 44.74
CA LEU A 14 -22.01 2.41 44.55
C LEU A 14 -21.83 2.81 43.08
N TYR A 15 -20.76 2.36 42.44
CA TYR A 15 -20.49 2.60 41.01
C TYR A 15 -21.65 2.10 40.14
N PHE A 16 -22.13 0.88 40.37
CA PHE A 16 -23.28 0.33 39.66
C PHE A 16 -24.56 1.15 39.90
N GLN A 17 -24.83 1.56 41.14
CA GLN A 17 -26.00 2.39 41.47
C GLN A 17 -25.94 3.78 40.82
N SER A 18 -24.76 4.37 40.71
CA SER A 18 -24.56 5.64 40.03
C SER A 18 -24.83 5.51 38.53
N ILE A 19 -24.27 4.49 37.88
CA ILE A 19 -24.50 4.23 36.45
C ILE A 19 -25.95 3.87 36.17
N SER A 20 -26.61 3.09 37.04
CA SER A 20 -28.02 2.74 36.86
C SER A 20 -28.95 3.96 36.95
N ARG A 21 -28.49 5.05 37.57
CA ARG A 21 -29.18 6.35 37.62
C ARG A 21 -28.81 7.28 36.47
N GLY A 22 -27.94 6.85 35.55
CA GLY A 22 -27.46 7.66 34.43
C GLY A 22 -26.30 8.60 34.77
N LEU A 23 -25.64 8.44 35.93
CA LEU A 23 -24.47 9.23 36.29
C LEU A 23 -23.20 8.58 35.73
N GLU A 24 -22.43 9.34 34.96
CA GLU A 24 -21.13 8.90 34.46
C GLU A 24 -20.03 9.10 35.52
N PRO A 25 -19.03 8.19 35.58
CA PRO A 25 -17.93 8.32 36.51
C PRO A 25 -16.94 9.40 36.07
N LEU A 26 -16.74 10.43 36.92
CA LEU A 26 -15.70 11.45 36.70
C LEU A 26 -14.28 10.89 36.88
N LYS A 27 -14.11 9.90 37.75
CA LYS A 27 -12.79 9.29 38.00
C LYS A 27 -12.46 8.31 36.89
N THR A 28 -11.36 8.58 36.18
CA THR A 28 -10.82 7.65 35.19
C THR A 28 -10.08 6.51 35.89
N SER A 29 -10.22 5.30 35.35
CA SER A 29 -9.54 4.11 35.89
C SER A 29 -8.02 4.20 35.86
N THR A 30 -7.43 5.12 35.07
CA THR A 30 -5.98 5.36 35.06
C THR A 30 -5.50 6.23 36.23
N SER A 31 -6.37 7.07 36.79
CA SER A 31 -6.04 8.00 37.88
C SER A 31 -5.95 7.30 39.24
N GLU A 32 -6.79 6.29 39.45
CA GLU A 32 -6.88 5.55 40.72
C GLU A 32 -5.76 4.51 40.91
N VAL A 33 -5.03 4.16 39.85
CA VAL A 33 -3.98 3.14 39.93
C VAL A 33 -2.80 3.68 40.73
N ARG A 34 -2.57 3.10 41.90
CA ARG A 34 -1.46 3.42 42.79
C ARG A 34 -0.19 2.61 42.54
N ASN A 35 -0.21 1.68 41.59
CA ASN A 35 0.97 0.90 41.26
C ASN A 35 2.09 1.84 40.79
N TYR A 36 3.26 1.71 41.42
CA TYR A 36 4.43 2.54 41.15
C TYR A 36 4.78 2.53 39.65
N ARG A 37 4.83 1.35 39.04
CA ARG A 37 5.21 1.21 37.62
C ARG A 37 4.21 1.91 36.71
N THR A 38 2.91 1.71 36.92
CA THR A 38 1.89 2.31 36.06
C THR A 38 1.85 3.82 36.20
N ARG A 39 2.10 4.35 37.41
CA ARG A 39 2.25 5.80 37.60
C ARG A 39 3.40 6.36 36.78
N HIS A 40 4.55 5.70 36.76
CA HIS A 40 5.69 6.14 35.94
C HIS A 40 5.36 6.05 34.44
N ILE A 41 4.68 5.00 34.00
CA ILE A 41 4.23 4.87 32.61
C ILE A 41 3.31 6.04 32.24
N VAL A 42 2.31 6.36 33.07
CA VAL A 42 1.38 7.49 32.83
C VAL A 42 2.13 8.81 32.77
N THR A 43 3.02 9.09 33.74
CA THR A 43 3.83 10.32 33.72
C THR A 43 4.71 10.39 32.47
N LEU A 44 5.34 9.29 32.06
CA LEU A 44 6.19 9.25 30.88
C LEU A 44 5.39 9.42 29.59
N THR A 45 4.18 8.83 29.50
CA THR A 45 3.31 9.04 28.33
C THR A 45 2.85 10.48 28.24
N ASP A 46 2.47 11.10 29.35
CA ASP A 46 2.03 12.50 29.37
C ASP A 46 3.18 13.43 28.99
N LEU A 47 4.38 13.20 29.53
CA LEU A 47 5.58 13.94 29.15
C LEU A 47 5.95 13.72 27.68
N LEU A 48 5.78 12.51 27.13
CA LEU A 48 6.03 12.23 25.72
C LEU A 48 5.11 13.07 24.84
N HIS A 49 3.79 12.99 25.07
CA HIS A 49 2.80 13.76 24.31
C HIS A 49 3.03 15.27 24.42
N LEU A 50 3.37 15.76 25.62
CA LEU A 50 3.67 17.17 25.84
C LEU A 50 4.90 17.63 25.07
N ASN A 51 5.96 16.82 25.02
CA ASN A 51 7.18 17.17 24.30
C ASN A 51 7.00 17.10 22.78
N VAL A 52 6.24 16.13 22.28
CA VAL A 52 5.85 16.05 20.86
C VAL A 52 5.04 17.27 20.45
N SER A 53 4.03 17.64 21.26
CA SER A 53 3.24 18.85 21.03
C SER A 53 4.06 20.15 21.06
N ARG A 54 5.20 20.17 21.74
CA ARG A 54 6.14 21.31 21.81
C ARG A 54 7.27 21.21 20.79
N HIS A 55 7.26 20.21 19.90
CA HIS A 55 8.32 19.94 18.92
C HIS A 55 9.72 19.78 19.55
N ASN A 56 9.81 19.32 20.80
CA ASN A 56 11.09 19.02 21.44
C ASN A 56 11.49 17.57 21.17
N TRP A 57 11.99 17.32 19.97
CA TRP A 57 12.27 15.98 19.45
C TRP A 57 13.39 15.24 20.20
N SER A 58 14.43 15.96 20.65
CA SER A 58 15.57 15.36 21.36
C SER A 58 15.17 14.76 22.71
N LEU A 59 14.28 15.44 23.45
CA LEU A 59 13.76 14.96 24.72
C LEU A 59 12.68 13.90 24.51
N ALA A 60 11.80 14.11 23.54
CA ALA A 60 10.77 13.13 23.17
C ALA A 60 11.40 11.78 22.81
N TYR A 61 12.49 11.76 22.03
CA TYR A 61 13.21 10.53 21.70
C TYR A 61 13.75 9.79 22.93
N LYS A 62 14.35 10.51 23.89
CA LYS A 62 14.83 9.92 25.15
C LYS A 62 13.70 9.32 25.98
N ILE A 63 12.57 10.02 26.06
CA ILE A 63 11.37 9.54 26.77
C ILE A 63 10.80 8.31 26.05
N PHE A 64 10.69 8.34 24.72
CA PHE A 64 10.23 7.21 23.92
C PHE A 64 11.13 5.98 24.09
N ALA A 65 12.45 6.15 23.98
CA ALA A 65 13.42 5.07 24.13
C ALA A 65 13.45 4.47 25.55
N THR A 66 13.13 5.25 26.59
CA THR A 66 12.99 4.72 27.94
C THR A 66 11.64 4.01 28.12
N LEU A 67 10.56 4.56 27.56
CA LEU A 67 9.22 4.01 27.65
C LEU A 67 9.11 2.61 27.02
N ILE A 68 9.69 2.39 25.84
CA ILE A 68 9.66 1.08 25.16
C ILE A 68 10.43 -0.02 25.91
N ARG A 69 11.37 0.35 26.80
CA ARG A 69 12.13 -0.61 27.61
C ARG A 69 11.40 -1.02 28.88
N ILE A 70 10.35 -0.29 29.28
CA ILE A 70 9.58 -0.59 30.48
C ILE A 70 8.63 -1.76 30.18
N PRO A 71 8.65 -2.85 30.97
CA PRO A 71 7.76 -3.98 30.76
C PRO A 71 6.30 -3.60 31.02
N GLY A 72 5.42 -3.94 30.08
CA GLY A 72 3.98 -3.67 30.16
C GLY A 72 3.50 -2.53 29.26
N VAL A 73 4.41 -1.81 28.61
CA VAL A 73 4.07 -0.86 27.55
C VAL A 73 3.82 -1.60 26.25
N GLN A 74 2.68 -1.32 25.60
CA GLN A 74 2.38 -1.87 24.28
C GLN A 74 3.01 -0.98 23.20
N ILE A 75 4.02 -1.48 22.50
CA ILE A 75 4.68 -0.74 21.41
C ILE A 75 3.66 -0.35 20.32
N LYS A 76 2.62 -1.18 20.13
CA LYS A 76 1.52 -0.93 19.20
C LYS A 76 0.72 0.34 19.49
N SER A 77 0.67 0.84 20.71
CA SER A 77 -0.02 2.11 20.98
C SER A 77 0.84 3.33 20.66
N LEU A 78 2.15 3.14 20.52
CA LEU A 78 3.14 4.21 20.42
C LEU A 78 3.74 4.34 19.02
N TRP A 79 3.41 3.47 18.06
CA TRP A 79 4.06 3.48 16.75
C TRP A 79 3.87 4.81 16.02
N GLY A 80 2.69 5.44 16.10
CA GLY A 80 2.42 6.71 15.41
C GLY A 80 3.35 7.83 15.87
N ILE A 81 3.52 7.98 17.19
CA ILE A 81 4.44 8.96 17.79
C ILE A 81 5.89 8.57 17.51
N GLY A 82 6.19 7.27 17.52
CA GLY A 82 7.52 6.76 17.21
C GLY A 82 7.98 7.18 15.81
N VAL A 83 7.11 7.06 14.80
CA VAL A 83 7.40 7.49 13.42
C VAL A 83 7.63 9.00 13.37
N GLU A 84 6.75 9.79 13.98
CA GLU A 84 6.87 11.25 13.96
C GLU A 84 8.15 11.76 14.64
N ILE A 85 8.58 11.12 15.73
CA ILE A 85 9.84 11.45 16.40
C ILE A 85 11.03 11.10 15.52
N LEU A 86 11.00 9.94 14.83
CA LEU A 86 12.09 9.50 13.97
C LEU A 86 12.22 10.35 12.72
N ASP A 87 11.11 10.73 12.09
CA ASP A 87 11.12 11.59 10.89
C ASP A 87 11.70 12.98 11.16
N ASN A 88 11.55 13.50 12.39
CA ASN A 88 12.10 14.80 12.80
C ASN A 88 13.53 14.72 13.36
N LEU A 89 14.09 13.53 13.56
CA LEU A 89 15.41 13.35 14.15
C LEU A 89 16.45 13.13 13.03
N SER A 90 17.29 14.15 12.78
CA SER A 90 18.29 14.13 11.70
C SER A 90 19.33 13.01 11.77
N ASN A 91 19.49 12.37 12.93
CA ASN A 91 20.61 11.46 13.24
C ASN A 91 20.19 10.01 13.50
N SER A 92 18.91 9.65 13.32
CA SER A 92 18.42 8.31 13.65
C SER A 92 17.85 7.57 12.43
N SER A 93 17.61 6.26 12.60
CA SER A 93 16.96 5.41 11.61
C SER A 93 15.70 6.07 11.05
N SER A 94 15.45 5.87 9.77
CA SER A 94 14.30 6.47 9.12
C SER A 94 13.00 5.96 9.77
N GLY A 95 11.96 6.80 9.82
CA GLY A 95 10.64 6.34 10.26
C GLY A 95 10.13 5.14 9.44
N LEU A 96 10.61 4.99 8.20
CA LEU A 96 10.36 3.85 7.32
C LEU A 96 10.94 2.54 7.86
N ASP A 97 12.18 2.53 8.35
CA ASP A 97 12.81 1.33 8.91
C ASP A 97 12.03 0.81 10.13
N PHE A 98 11.56 1.74 10.96
CA PHE A 98 10.73 1.42 12.12
C PHE A 98 9.36 0.87 11.71
N LEU A 99 8.71 1.47 10.70
CA LEU A 99 7.45 0.97 10.15
C LEU A 99 7.60 -0.40 9.49
N GLN A 100 8.70 -0.64 8.78
CA GLN A 100 9.01 -1.94 8.19
C GLN A 100 9.18 -3.01 9.27
N TRP A 101 9.94 -2.70 10.32
CA TRP A 101 10.09 -3.57 11.49
C TRP A 101 8.74 -3.87 12.17
N MET A 102 7.87 -2.86 12.31
CA MET A 102 6.50 -3.04 12.82
C MET A 102 5.68 -4.00 11.95
N CYS A 103 5.77 -3.85 10.62
CA CYS A 103 5.10 -4.76 9.68
C CYS A 103 5.61 -6.19 9.82
N GLN A 104 6.92 -6.40 9.93
CA GLN A 104 7.49 -7.74 10.06
C GLN A 104 7.07 -8.45 11.35
N ILE A 105 7.07 -7.75 12.49
CA ILE A 105 6.77 -8.37 13.79
C ILE A 105 5.28 -8.52 14.04
N TYR A 106 4.48 -7.54 13.62
CA TYR A 106 3.05 -7.48 13.94
C TYR A 106 2.13 -7.84 12.77
N SER A 107 2.69 -8.42 11.70
CA SER A 107 1.89 -9.05 10.64
C SER A 107 1.09 -10.21 11.20
N SER A 108 -0.23 -10.01 11.32
CA SER A 108 -1.15 -11.06 11.73
C SER A 108 -2.12 -11.38 10.60
N LYS A 109 -1.99 -12.59 10.06
CA LYS A 109 -2.90 -13.13 9.04
C LYS A 109 -4.11 -13.86 9.67
N SER A 110 -4.22 -13.83 11.00
CA SER A 110 -5.29 -14.53 11.72
C SER A 110 -6.62 -13.80 11.56
N ARG A 111 -7.72 -14.57 11.52
CA ARG A 111 -9.06 -14.01 11.51
C ARG A 111 -9.37 -13.42 12.89
N PHE A 112 -9.93 -12.21 12.91
CA PHE A 112 -10.37 -11.57 14.14
C PHE A 112 -11.56 -12.33 14.75
N VAL A 113 -11.45 -12.72 16.03
CA VAL A 113 -12.49 -13.46 16.74
C VAL A 113 -13.36 -12.49 17.54
N GLN A 114 -14.52 -12.13 17.00
CA GLN A 114 -15.43 -11.17 17.67
C GLN A 114 -16.04 -11.70 18.99
N ASN A 115 -15.88 -12.99 19.30
CA ASN A 115 -16.47 -13.61 20.49
C ASN A 115 -15.72 -13.31 21.80
N ILE A 116 -14.57 -12.62 21.75
CA ILE A 116 -13.79 -12.31 22.97
C ILE A 116 -13.89 -10.83 23.35
N ASN A 117 -13.89 -10.58 24.66
CA ASN A 117 -13.88 -9.22 25.20
C ASN A 117 -12.48 -8.61 25.08
N TYR A 118 -12.27 -7.79 24.05
CA TYR A 118 -11.03 -7.03 23.86
C TYR A 118 -10.97 -5.86 24.86
N ARG A 119 -10.08 -5.98 25.87
CA ARG A 119 -9.93 -4.97 26.94
C ARG A 119 -8.63 -4.16 26.85
N SER A 120 -7.57 -4.76 26.32
CA SER A 120 -6.21 -4.19 26.35
C SER A 120 -5.69 -3.77 24.99
N ILE A 121 -6.31 -4.25 23.91
CA ILE A 121 -5.88 -3.99 22.54
C ILE A 121 -7.09 -3.43 21.80
N VAL A 122 -6.92 -2.25 21.23
CA VAL A 122 -7.97 -1.60 20.45
C VAL A 122 -7.70 -1.87 18.97
N PRO A 123 -8.59 -2.60 18.25
CA PRO A 123 -8.26 -3.19 16.96
C PRO A 123 -7.78 -2.23 15.85
N PRO A 124 -8.38 -1.05 15.62
CA PRO A 124 -8.17 -0.31 14.37
C PRO A 124 -6.74 0.24 14.17
N PHE A 125 -6.10 0.72 15.24
CA PHE A 125 -4.80 1.39 15.13
C PHE A 125 -3.62 0.49 15.46
N GLN A 126 -3.86 -0.62 16.16
CA GLN A 126 -2.80 -1.42 16.79
C GLN A 126 -2.68 -2.82 16.21
N THR A 127 -3.72 -3.31 15.53
CA THR A 127 -3.73 -4.69 15.01
C THR A 127 -4.15 -4.73 13.55
N GLY A 128 -3.49 -5.62 12.82
CA GLY A 128 -4.05 -6.19 11.60
C GLY A 128 -4.79 -7.48 11.92
N SER A 129 -5.78 -7.80 11.11
CA SER A 129 -6.41 -9.11 11.04
C SER A 129 -6.60 -9.48 9.58
N ARG A 130 -7.03 -10.71 9.28
CA ARG A 130 -7.27 -11.17 7.90
C ARG A 130 -8.17 -10.25 7.06
N THR A 131 -9.10 -9.53 7.68
CA THR A 131 -10.09 -8.68 6.99
C THR A 131 -9.86 -7.19 7.24
N HIS A 132 -8.77 -6.81 7.90
CA HIS A 132 -8.49 -5.42 8.23
C HIS A 132 -6.98 -5.19 8.28
N THR A 133 -6.46 -4.43 7.32
CA THR A 133 -5.04 -4.07 7.33
C THR A 133 -4.70 -3.15 8.49
N ALA A 134 -3.54 -3.39 9.09
CA ALA A 134 -3.04 -2.55 10.17
C ALA A 134 -2.69 -1.15 9.65
N LYS A 135 -3.04 -0.10 10.41
CA LYS A 135 -2.76 1.29 9.99
C LYS A 135 -1.28 1.59 9.79
N PHE A 136 -0.38 0.97 10.57
CA PHE A 136 1.07 1.11 10.36
C PHE A 136 1.54 0.52 9.01
N ALA A 137 0.88 -0.53 8.50
CA ALA A 137 1.23 -1.11 7.20
C ALA A 137 0.80 -0.19 6.05
N ILE A 138 -0.41 0.37 6.13
CA ILE A 138 -0.88 1.37 5.15
C ILE A 138 0.01 2.62 5.19
N THR A 139 0.39 3.07 6.39
CA THR A 139 1.28 4.23 6.57
C THR A 139 2.66 3.95 6.00
N TYR A 140 3.21 2.73 6.19
CA TYR A 140 4.46 2.30 5.58
C TYR A 140 4.41 2.41 4.05
N LEU A 141 3.34 1.89 3.43
CA LEU A 141 3.19 1.93 1.97
C LEU A 141 3.12 3.37 1.44
N TRP A 142 2.31 4.23 2.07
CA TRP A 142 2.22 5.64 1.72
C TRP A 142 3.55 6.37 1.90
N SER A 143 4.17 6.26 3.07
CA SER A 143 5.43 6.93 3.36
C SER A 143 6.56 6.44 2.44
N SER A 144 6.55 5.16 2.07
CA SER A 144 7.52 4.60 1.11
C SER A 144 7.34 5.19 -0.29
N LEU A 145 6.09 5.28 -0.78
CA LEU A 145 5.78 5.91 -2.06
C LEU A 145 6.22 7.39 -2.10
N ILE A 146 5.94 8.13 -1.03
CA ILE A 146 6.35 9.54 -0.90
C ILE A 146 7.88 9.66 -0.86
N ASN A 147 8.58 8.74 -0.20
CA ASN A 147 10.04 8.72 -0.17
C ASN A 147 10.63 8.43 -1.57
N CYS A 148 10.04 7.49 -2.32
CA CYS A 148 10.42 7.24 -3.71
C CYS A 148 10.23 8.50 -4.56
N GLN A 149 9.11 9.20 -4.43
CA GLN A 149 8.88 10.46 -5.15
C GLN A 149 9.93 11.52 -4.81
N LYS A 150 10.24 11.72 -3.52
CA LYS A 150 11.26 12.70 -3.08
C LYS A 150 12.65 12.39 -3.64
N SER A 151 12.99 11.10 -3.77
CA SER A 151 14.24 10.69 -4.39
C SER A 151 14.27 10.98 -5.89
N MET A 152 13.11 10.94 -6.57
CA MET A 152 12.98 11.17 -8.01
C MET A 152 12.88 12.65 -8.40
N GLU A 153 12.56 13.55 -7.45
CA GLU A 153 12.56 14.98 -7.74
C GLU A 153 14.00 15.46 -7.99
N PRO A 154 14.29 16.07 -9.16
CA PRO A 154 15.65 16.47 -9.49
C PRO A 154 16.10 17.55 -8.51
N SER A 155 16.97 17.17 -7.58
CA SER A 155 17.68 18.17 -6.78
C SER A 155 18.45 19.08 -7.75
N PRO A 156 18.38 20.42 -7.62
CA PRO A 156 19.01 21.33 -8.58
C PRO A 156 20.55 21.33 -8.55
N ASN A 157 21.20 20.44 -7.79
CA ASN A 157 22.62 20.58 -7.44
C ASN A 157 23.51 19.33 -7.62
N ILE A 158 23.10 18.27 -8.33
CA ILE A 158 24.04 17.19 -8.67
C ILE A 158 23.80 16.72 -10.11
N ILE A 159 24.79 16.99 -10.97
CA ILE A 159 24.78 16.69 -12.41
C ILE A 159 25.04 15.20 -12.71
N ASP A 160 25.53 14.41 -11.76
CA ASP A 160 25.89 13.01 -12.03
C ASP A 160 25.49 12.08 -10.87
N LYS A 161 24.24 11.59 -10.87
CA LYS A 161 23.95 10.28 -10.28
C LYS A 161 23.36 9.39 -11.37
N PRO A 162 23.87 8.16 -11.56
CA PRO A 162 23.26 7.21 -12.49
C PRO A 162 21.86 6.85 -11.98
N PHE A 163 20.85 7.32 -12.72
CA PHE A 163 19.42 7.16 -12.47
C PHE A 163 18.95 5.69 -12.39
N ASP A 164 19.79 4.72 -12.70
CA ASP A 164 19.49 3.28 -12.60
C ASP A 164 19.17 2.88 -11.14
N THR A 165 19.87 3.44 -10.15
CA THR A 165 19.62 3.11 -8.73
C THR A 165 18.30 3.66 -8.17
N GLU A 166 17.75 4.73 -8.75
CA GLU A 166 16.47 5.33 -8.32
C GLU A 166 15.26 4.56 -8.88
N ASN A 167 15.46 3.91 -10.04
CA ASN A 167 14.47 3.05 -10.65
C ASN A 167 14.25 1.75 -9.85
N ASP A 168 15.31 1.29 -9.17
CA ASP A 168 15.31 0.08 -8.34
C ASP A 168 14.46 0.22 -7.08
N LEU A 169 14.46 1.37 -6.39
CA LEU A 169 13.67 1.57 -5.17
C LEU A 169 12.15 1.50 -5.41
N LEU A 170 11.68 2.11 -6.51
CA LEU A 170 10.27 2.04 -6.89
C LEU A 170 9.91 0.65 -7.41
N GLN A 171 10.84 -0.02 -8.11
CA GLN A 171 10.62 -1.40 -8.54
C GLN A 171 10.55 -2.35 -7.34
N GLU A 172 11.45 -2.21 -6.36
CA GLU A 172 11.44 -2.96 -5.11
C GLU A 172 10.13 -2.73 -4.34
N LEU A 173 9.61 -1.49 -4.32
CA LEU A 173 8.31 -1.19 -3.72
C LEU A 173 7.15 -1.87 -4.47
N ILE A 174 7.16 -1.83 -5.80
CA ILE A 174 6.15 -2.50 -6.65
C ILE A 174 6.18 -4.00 -6.38
N ASP A 175 7.37 -4.61 -6.36
CA ASP A 175 7.54 -6.05 -6.14
C ASP A 175 7.10 -6.44 -4.73
N LYS A 176 7.48 -5.67 -3.70
CA LYS A 176 7.02 -5.86 -2.31
C LYS A 176 5.50 -5.75 -2.19
N ILE A 177 4.89 -4.74 -2.81
CA ILE A 177 3.43 -4.60 -2.79
C ILE A 177 2.78 -5.76 -3.53
N SER A 178 3.36 -6.23 -4.64
CA SER A 178 2.83 -7.39 -5.36
C SER A 178 2.80 -8.65 -4.48
N GLU A 179 3.85 -8.89 -3.69
CA GLU A 179 3.92 -9.99 -2.72
C GLU A 179 2.87 -9.83 -1.61
N TRP A 180 2.68 -8.59 -1.14
CA TRP A 180 1.74 -8.29 -0.06
C TRP A 180 0.29 -8.40 -0.51
N VAL A 181 -0.04 -7.92 -1.72
CA VAL A 181 -1.39 -7.96 -2.31
C VAL A 181 -1.89 -9.39 -2.52
N LEU A 182 -0.98 -10.33 -2.79
CA LEU A 182 -1.28 -11.77 -2.88
C LEU A 182 -1.68 -12.39 -1.53
N THR A 183 -1.40 -11.72 -0.41
CA THR A 183 -1.64 -12.23 0.94
C THR A 183 -2.78 -11.47 1.64
N PRO A 184 -3.76 -12.14 2.27
CA PRO A 184 -4.74 -11.45 3.11
C PRO A 184 -4.02 -10.83 4.33
N PRO A 185 -4.30 -9.58 4.73
CA PRO A 185 -5.50 -8.75 4.44
C PRO A 185 -5.49 -7.85 3.20
N PHE A 186 -4.36 -7.72 2.53
CA PHE A 186 -4.16 -6.69 1.50
C PHE A 186 -4.99 -6.91 0.24
N MET A 187 -5.39 -8.16 -0.04
CA MET A 187 -6.31 -8.49 -1.14
C MET A 187 -7.70 -7.86 -0.98
N GLU A 188 -8.16 -7.70 0.27
CA GLU A 188 -9.51 -7.23 0.58
C GLU A 188 -9.60 -5.70 0.66
N ASP A 189 -8.48 -5.00 0.88
CA ASP A 189 -8.47 -3.56 1.15
C ASP A 189 -8.27 -2.70 -0.11
N ALA A 190 -9.29 -1.88 -0.44
CA ALA A 190 -9.27 -1.00 -1.60
C ALA A 190 -8.15 0.06 -1.55
N GLU A 191 -7.77 0.54 -0.37
CA GLU A 191 -6.69 1.53 -0.20
C GLU A 191 -5.34 0.96 -0.66
N VAL A 192 -5.08 -0.33 -0.44
CA VAL A 192 -3.82 -0.97 -0.84
C VAL A 192 -3.74 -1.09 -2.36
N TRP A 193 -4.84 -1.48 -3.01
CA TRP A 193 -4.95 -1.47 -4.47
C TRP A 193 -4.75 -0.07 -5.06
N PHE A 194 -5.23 0.97 -4.37
CA PHE A 194 -5.01 2.34 -4.80
C PHE A 194 -3.55 2.77 -4.70
N ILE A 195 -2.86 2.42 -3.61
CA ILE A 195 -1.42 2.69 -3.47
C ILE A 195 -0.64 1.92 -4.55
N TYR A 196 -1.00 0.67 -4.81
CA TYR A 196 -0.37 -0.14 -5.85
C TYR A 196 -0.55 0.47 -7.25
N ALA A 197 -1.75 0.91 -7.58
CA ALA A 197 -2.02 1.67 -8.81
C ALA A 197 -1.21 2.98 -8.86
N SER A 198 -1.07 3.67 -7.72
CA SER A 198 -0.30 4.92 -7.63
C SER A 198 1.21 4.71 -7.85
N CYS A 199 1.78 3.58 -7.41
CA CYS A 199 3.16 3.21 -7.73
C CYS A 199 3.37 3.06 -9.24
N HIS A 200 2.45 2.38 -9.93
CA HIS A 200 2.50 2.23 -11.38
C HIS A 200 2.23 3.55 -12.13
N LEU A 201 1.38 4.41 -11.58
CA LEU A 201 1.14 5.75 -12.11
C LEU A 201 2.41 6.61 -12.05
N LEU A 202 3.12 6.58 -10.91
CA LEU A 202 4.39 7.28 -10.74
C LEU A 202 5.46 6.73 -11.70
N LYS A 203 5.56 5.40 -11.82
CA LYS A 203 6.48 4.75 -12.77
C LYS A 203 6.19 5.17 -14.22
N ALA A 204 4.91 5.21 -14.61
CA ALA A 204 4.50 5.64 -15.94
C ALA A 204 4.87 7.12 -16.20
N ASP A 205 4.68 8.02 -15.22
CA ASP A 205 5.09 9.43 -15.37
C ASP A 205 6.61 9.54 -15.52
N THR A 206 7.40 8.88 -14.65
CA THR A 206 8.88 8.91 -14.72
C THR A 206 9.40 8.42 -16.06
N LEU A 207 8.93 7.25 -16.52
CA LEU A 207 9.31 6.70 -17.82
C LEU A 207 8.85 7.59 -18.99
N SER A 208 7.66 8.19 -18.90
CA SER A 208 7.18 9.13 -19.93
C SER A 208 8.05 10.39 -20.02
N ARG A 209 8.56 10.90 -18.89
CA ARG A 209 9.46 12.06 -18.86
C ARG A 209 10.85 11.71 -19.38
N GLN A 210 11.36 10.54 -19.03
CA GLN A 210 12.61 10.01 -19.59
C GLN A 210 12.52 9.95 -21.11
N PHE A 211 11.42 9.41 -21.65
CA PHE A 211 11.17 9.37 -23.09
C PHE A 211 11.19 10.75 -23.76
N VAL A 212 10.54 11.76 -23.16
CA VAL A 212 10.53 13.13 -23.67
C VAL A 212 11.92 13.77 -23.65
N ASN A 213 12.74 13.47 -22.64
CA ASN A 213 14.11 14.00 -22.54
C ASN A 213 15.08 13.26 -23.47
N ASP A 214 14.96 11.93 -23.60
CA ASP A 214 15.79 11.12 -24.49
C ASP A 214 15.51 11.44 -25.97
N ASN A 215 14.25 11.73 -26.34
CA ASN A 215 13.91 12.22 -27.69
C ASN A 215 14.59 13.56 -28.00
N LYS A 216 14.75 14.46 -27.02
CA LYS A 216 15.49 15.72 -27.20
C LYS A 216 16.99 15.52 -27.36
N ASN A 217 17.52 14.46 -26.75
CA ASN A 217 18.94 14.11 -26.81
C ASN A 217 19.29 13.28 -28.06
N ASN A 218 18.31 12.90 -28.90
CA ASN A 218 18.47 12.11 -30.13
C ASN A 218 19.19 10.75 -29.97
N ASP A 219 19.26 10.20 -28.74
CA ASP A 219 20.04 8.99 -28.46
C ASP A 219 19.26 7.67 -28.68
N LEU A 220 17.96 7.73 -29.00
CA LEU A 220 17.11 6.53 -29.15
C LEU A 220 16.69 6.28 -30.61
N ILE A 221 17.29 5.26 -31.23
CA ILE A 221 16.96 4.79 -32.58
C ILE A 221 16.17 3.46 -32.50
N GLY A 222 14.98 3.43 -33.11
CA GLY A 222 14.26 2.19 -33.45
C GLY A 222 13.78 1.35 -32.25
N LEU A 223 14.21 0.08 -32.19
CA LEU A 223 13.71 -0.96 -31.27
C LEU A 223 13.69 -0.56 -29.78
N ASP A 224 14.68 0.19 -29.30
CA ASP A 224 14.74 0.61 -27.89
C ASP A 224 13.63 1.63 -27.55
N ARG A 225 13.22 2.43 -28.54
CA ARG A 225 12.07 3.34 -28.44
C ARG A 225 10.77 2.55 -28.26
N ASP A 226 10.57 1.52 -29.08
CA ASP A 226 9.36 0.69 -29.03
C ASP A 226 9.29 -0.15 -27.75
N ILE A 227 10.43 -0.63 -27.24
CA ILE A 227 10.50 -1.34 -25.96
C ILE A 227 10.09 -0.42 -24.81
N LYS A 228 10.62 0.81 -24.75
CA LYS A 228 10.25 1.81 -23.72
C LYS A 228 8.78 2.24 -23.84
N ILE A 229 8.27 2.44 -25.06
CA ILE A 229 6.85 2.73 -25.32
C ILE A 229 5.96 1.61 -24.79
N ASN A 230 6.26 0.36 -25.12
CA ASN A 230 5.52 -0.80 -24.65
C ASN A 230 5.56 -0.93 -23.12
N GLN A 231 6.69 -0.59 -22.49
CA GLN A 231 6.79 -0.58 -21.03
C GLN A 231 5.87 0.47 -20.37
N VAL A 232 5.81 1.68 -20.93
CA VAL A 232 4.90 2.74 -20.45
C VAL A 232 3.44 2.33 -20.63
N ILE A 233 3.07 1.78 -21.80
CA ILE A 233 1.71 1.31 -22.08
C ILE A 233 1.30 0.19 -21.11
N LYS A 234 2.20 -0.76 -20.81
CA LYS A 234 1.96 -1.81 -19.81
C LYS A 234 1.62 -1.21 -18.45
N HIS A 235 2.40 -0.24 -17.98
CA HIS A 235 2.12 0.42 -16.70
C HIS A 235 0.81 1.20 -16.72
N ILE A 236 0.48 1.90 -17.81
CA ILE A 236 -0.83 2.58 -17.97
C ILE A 236 -1.98 1.57 -17.90
N HIS A 237 -1.86 0.44 -18.58
CA HIS A 237 -2.85 -0.64 -18.53
C HIS A 237 -3.01 -1.19 -17.10
N TYR A 238 -1.91 -1.46 -16.40
CA TYR A 238 -1.95 -1.91 -15.01
C TYR A 238 -2.64 -0.90 -14.08
N VAL A 239 -2.38 0.40 -14.23
CA VAL A 239 -3.09 1.43 -13.45
C VAL A 239 -4.60 1.34 -13.67
N ARG A 240 -5.06 1.24 -14.92
CA ARG A 240 -6.50 1.12 -15.23
C ARG A 240 -7.12 -0.13 -14.59
N THR A 241 -6.43 -1.27 -14.68
CA THR A 241 -6.91 -2.54 -14.12
C THR A 241 -6.98 -2.51 -12.59
N PHE A 242 -5.92 -2.03 -11.92
CA PHE A 242 -5.89 -1.94 -10.46
C PHE A 242 -6.84 -0.90 -9.91
N LEU A 243 -7.05 0.21 -10.64
CA LEU A 243 -8.04 1.23 -10.28
C LEU A 243 -9.48 0.69 -10.38
N LYS A 244 -9.78 -0.13 -11.40
CA LYS A 244 -11.07 -0.81 -11.52
C LYS A 244 -11.31 -1.77 -10.35
N ILE A 245 -10.32 -2.60 -10.02
CA ILE A 245 -10.38 -3.51 -8.86
C ILE A 245 -10.60 -2.72 -7.56
N CYS A 246 -9.90 -1.59 -7.39
CA CYS A 246 -10.08 -0.71 -6.23
C CYS A 246 -11.54 -0.20 -6.12
N LEU A 247 -12.15 0.21 -7.23
CA LEU A 247 -13.55 0.66 -7.26
C LEU A 247 -14.53 -0.49 -6.96
N ASP A 248 -14.26 -1.69 -7.48
CA ASP A 248 -15.10 -2.87 -7.28
C ASP A 248 -15.12 -3.34 -5.82
N LYS A 249 -14.01 -3.16 -5.08
CA LYS A 249 -13.92 -3.48 -3.64
C LYS A 249 -14.67 -2.49 -2.74
N GLY A 250 -14.85 -1.24 -3.20
CA GLY A 250 -15.54 -0.19 -2.46
C GLY A 250 -14.79 0.33 -1.23
N GLY A 251 -15.33 1.37 -0.59
CA GLY A 251 -14.78 1.92 0.67
C GLY A 251 -13.66 2.96 0.53
N PHE A 252 -13.17 3.22 -0.69
CA PHE A 252 -12.19 4.28 -0.96
C PHE A 252 -12.63 5.12 -2.17
N ALA A 253 -12.88 6.41 -1.96
CA ALA A 253 -13.36 7.31 -3.02
C ALA A 253 -12.18 7.87 -3.81
N VAL A 254 -12.08 7.46 -5.08
CA VAL A 254 -10.99 7.89 -5.98
C VAL A 254 -11.51 8.92 -6.99
N PRO A 255 -10.79 10.03 -7.24
CA PRO A 255 -11.09 10.94 -8.33
C PRO A 255 -10.68 10.32 -9.69
N SER A 256 -11.43 9.31 -10.15
CA SER A 256 -11.15 8.54 -11.37
C SER A 256 -11.00 9.42 -12.61
N ARG A 257 -11.82 10.46 -12.75
CA ARG A 257 -11.73 11.42 -13.87
C ARG A 257 -10.39 12.15 -13.92
N LEU A 258 -9.83 12.51 -12.76
CA LEU A 258 -8.55 13.23 -12.70
C LEU A 258 -7.41 12.29 -13.13
N ILE A 259 -7.43 11.05 -12.64
CA ILE A 259 -6.42 10.04 -12.96
C ILE A 259 -6.47 9.69 -14.45
N GLU A 260 -7.65 9.47 -15.02
CA GLU A 260 -7.79 9.18 -16.47
C GLU A 260 -7.30 10.34 -17.34
N ASN A 261 -7.54 11.58 -16.93
CA ASN A 261 -6.99 12.75 -17.65
C ASN A 261 -5.46 12.79 -17.58
N GLN A 262 -4.87 12.40 -16.45
CA GLN A 262 -3.41 12.29 -16.32
C GLN A 262 -2.84 11.16 -17.18
N LEU A 263 -3.50 9.99 -17.21
CA LEU A 263 -3.10 8.87 -18.06
C LEU A 263 -3.14 9.25 -19.54
N LYS A 264 -4.20 9.95 -19.99
CA LYS A 264 -4.27 10.49 -21.36
C LYS A 264 -3.15 11.50 -21.64
N SER A 265 -2.76 12.30 -20.65
CA SER A 265 -1.62 13.20 -20.79
C SER A 265 -0.28 12.46 -20.91
N PHE A 266 -0.15 11.28 -20.29
CA PHE A 266 1.05 10.45 -20.46
C PHE A 266 1.08 9.79 -21.84
N GLU A 267 -0.07 9.30 -22.32
CA GLU A 267 -0.23 8.79 -23.69
C GLU A 267 0.08 9.88 -24.72
N SER A 268 -0.43 11.11 -24.53
CA SER A 268 -0.17 12.21 -25.46
C SER A 268 1.31 12.63 -25.49
N ARG A 269 2.04 12.50 -24.37
CA ARG A 269 3.50 12.74 -24.34
C ARG A 269 4.27 11.65 -25.10
N LEU A 270 3.74 10.44 -25.14
CA LEU A 270 4.33 9.30 -25.83
C LEU A 270 4.16 9.42 -27.36
N TYR A 271 2.97 9.85 -27.80
CA TYR A 271 2.61 10.01 -29.21
C TYR A 271 2.79 11.43 -29.76
N GLY A 272 3.18 12.39 -28.93
CA GLY A 272 3.15 13.84 -29.18
C GLY A 272 4.06 14.39 -30.29
N GLU A 273 4.71 13.53 -31.07
CA GLU A 273 5.40 13.92 -32.31
C GLU A 273 4.95 13.11 -33.54
N ALA A 274 4.04 12.13 -33.40
CA ALA A 274 3.53 11.39 -34.55
C ALA A 274 2.50 12.19 -35.36
N GLN A 275 1.85 13.20 -34.76
CA GLN A 275 0.88 14.06 -35.44
C GLN A 275 1.51 15.26 -36.16
N ASP A 276 2.67 15.76 -35.70
CA ASP A 276 3.34 16.92 -36.34
C ASP A 276 4.12 16.54 -37.61
N ILE A 277 4.38 15.26 -37.87
CA ILE A 277 5.04 14.78 -39.09
C ILE A 277 4.02 14.60 -40.23
N GLN A 278 2.79 14.16 -39.93
CA GLN A 278 1.75 13.99 -40.96
C GLN A 278 1.25 15.33 -41.55
N GLU A 279 1.25 16.43 -40.79
CA GLU A 279 0.85 17.74 -41.34
C GLU A 279 1.97 18.45 -42.12
N ARG A 280 3.25 18.10 -41.92
CA ARG A 280 4.36 18.66 -42.70
C ARG A 280 4.62 17.94 -44.02
N ASP A 281 4.35 16.65 -44.10
CA ASP A 281 4.58 15.88 -45.32
C ASP A 281 3.44 15.99 -46.35
N VAL A 282 2.25 16.46 -45.95
CA VAL A 282 1.12 16.70 -46.88
C VAL A 282 1.25 18.04 -47.63
N ALA A 283 2.06 18.99 -47.14
CA ALA A 283 2.23 20.30 -47.77
C ALA A 283 3.30 20.33 -48.89
N ASN A 284 4.17 19.31 -49.00
CA ASN A 284 5.31 19.30 -49.92
C ASN A 284 5.18 18.33 -51.11
N VAL A 285 4.00 17.76 -51.37
CA VAL A 285 3.77 16.79 -52.47
C VAL A 285 2.78 17.31 -53.54
N TYR A 286 2.38 18.58 -53.48
CA TYR A 286 1.45 19.17 -54.47
C TYR A 286 2.09 19.75 -55.74
N ASP A 287 3.35 19.42 -56.03
CA ASP A 287 3.92 19.65 -57.36
C ASP A 287 4.63 18.38 -57.86
N SER A 288 4.04 17.79 -58.90
CA SER A 288 4.46 16.58 -59.62
C SER A 288 4.03 15.25 -58.98
N ILE A 289 2.96 14.65 -59.53
CA ILE A 289 3.05 13.50 -60.44
C ILE A 289 1.65 13.13 -60.96
N ASP A 290 1.65 12.81 -62.25
CA ASP A 290 0.57 12.33 -63.09
C ASP A 290 -0.27 11.16 -62.54
N ASN A 291 -1.52 11.16 -63.01
CA ASN A 291 -2.48 10.07 -62.93
C ASN A 291 -1.87 8.69 -63.27
N SER A 292 -1.91 7.77 -62.30
CA SER A 292 -2.31 6.39 -62.58
C SER A 292 -2.96 5.74 -61.36
N SER A 293 -4.13 5.19 -61.60
CA SER A 293 -5.03 4.48 -60.69
C SER A 293 -4.50 3.10 -60.33
N VAL A 294 -4.38 2.78 -59.04
CA VAL A 294 -4.61 1.42 -58.51
C VAL A 294 -5.13 1.53 -57.07
N GLU A 295 -6.41 1.22 -56.88
CA GLU A 295 -6.97 0.88 -55.58
C GLU A 295 -6.29 -0.38 -55.04
N ASN A 296 -5.84 -0.38 -53.79
CA ASN A 296 -5.76 -1.61 -53.00
C ASN A 296 -5.91 -1.30 -51.51
N SER A 297 -7.08 -1.66 -51.01
CA SER A 297 -7.46 -1.81 -49.62
C SER A 297 -6.69 -2.99 -49.00
N PHE A 298 -5.99 -2.79 -47.89
CA PHE A 298 -5.56 -3.89 -47.03
C PHE A 298 -5.53 -3.47 -45.56
N GLY A 299 -6.62 -3.80 -44.86
CA GLY A 299 -6.73 -3.75 -43.41
C GLY A 299 -6.37 -5.09 -42.75
N ASP A 300 -6.28 -5.04 -41.43
CA ASP A 300 -6.39 -6.13 -40.45
C ASP A 300 -5.34 -7.26 -40.49
N VAL A 301 -4.21 -7.05 -39.78
CA VAL A 301 -3.28 -8.14 -39.40
C VAL A 301 -2.82 -8.07 -37.92
N TYR A 302 -3.31 -7.13 -37.10
CA TYR A 302 -2.78 -6.94 -35.74
C TYR A 302 -3.62 -7.51 -34.59
N GLU A 303 -4.78 -8.12 -34.86
CA GLU A 303 -5.66 -8.65 -33.80
C GLU A 303 -5.39 -10.11 -33.39
N THR A 304 -4.70 -10.91 -34.20
CA THR A 304 -4.64 -12.37 -33.98
C THR A 304 -3.51 -12.87 -33.07
N ASN A 305 -2.55 -12.03 -32.67
CA ASN A 305 -1.38 -12.48 -31.91
C ASN A 305 -1.50 -12.29 -30.39
N ALA A 306 -2.54 -11.59 -29.91
CA ALA A 306 -2.78 -11.40 -28.47
C ALA A 306 -3.64 -12.52 -27.85
N GLU A 307 -4.49 -13.18 -28.64
CA GLU A 307 -5.42 -14.21 -28.14
C GLU A 307 -4.77 -15.61 -27.96
N PHE A 308 -3.57 -15.84 -28.51
CA PHE A 308 -2.92 -17.16 -28.47
C PHE A 308 -2.13 -17.43 -27.18
N LEU A 309 -1.99 -16.43 -26.29
CA LEU A 309 -1.33 -16.59 -24.98
C LEU A 309 -2.34 -16.82 -23.84
N ASP A 310 -3.62 -16.50 -24.05
CA ASP A 310 -4.69 -16.67 -23.05
C ASP A 310 -5.25 -18.10 -22.98
N THR A 311 -4.93 -18.97 -23.94
CA THR A 311 -5.48 -20.34 -24.01
C THR A 311 -4.63 -21.43 -23.36
N GLN A 312 -3.39 -21.15 -22.92
CA GLN A 312 -2.56 -22.16 -22.25
C GLN A 312 -2.63 -22.16 -20.70
N LEU A 313 -3.41 -21.25 -20.10
CA LEU A 313 -3.54 -21.13 -18.65
C LEU A 313 -4.94 -21.49 -18.10
N MET A 314 -5.87 -21.92 -18.95
CA MET A 314 -7.28 -22.15 -18.58
C MET A 314 -7.79 -23.60 -18.73
N ASP A 315 -6.97 -24.56 -19.18
CA ASP A 315 -7.39 -25.98 -19.23
C ASP A 315 -6.93 -26.75 -17.99
N LEU A 316 -7.54 -26.43 -16.84
CA LEU A 316 -7.73 -27.40 -15.76
C LEU A 316 -9.11 -27.18 -15.13
N SER A 317 -10.10 -27.88 -15.65
CA SER A 317 -11.39 -28.05 -15.00
C SER A 317 -11.98 -29.44 -15.35
N PRO A 318 -12.94 -29.97 -14.59
CA PRO A 318 -12.80 -31.28 -13.93
C PRO A 318 -13.90 -32.27 -14.32
N GLU A 319 -13.54 -33.50 -14.70
CA GLU A 319 -14.46 -34.66 -14.76
C GLU A 319 -13.67 -35.90 -14.33
N ASP A 320 -13.89 -36.41 -13.12
CA ASP A 320 -14.88 -37.44 -12.76
C ASP A 320 -14.63 -38.78 -13.46
N ASN A 321 -14.06 -39.71 -12.69
CA ASN A 321 -14.16 -41.15 -12.90
C ASN A 321 -14.17 -41.81 -11.53
N GLY A 322 -15.38 -42.05 -11.03
CA GLY A 322 -15.63 -42.98 -9.94
C GLY A 322 -15.48 -44.44 -10.37
N LEU A 323 -15.51 -45.30 -9.34
CA LEU A 323 -15.51 -46.76 -9.31
C LEU A 323 -14.08 -47.36 -9.36
N ASP A 324 -13.57 -48.05 -8.33
CA ASP A 324 -14.22 -49.13 -7.58
C ASP A 324 -13.85 -49.17 -6.08
N GLU A 325 -14.86 -49.53 -5.29
CA GLU A 325 -14.77 -50.10 -3.95
C GLU A 325 -13.91 -51.37 -3.94
N MET A 326 -13.03 -51.55 -2.96
CA MET A 326 -12.84 -52.86 -2.33
C MET A 326 -12.51 -52.68 -0.85
N HIS A 327 -13.53 -52.95 -0.03
CA HIS A 327 -13.45 -53.39 1.36
C HIS A 327 -12.40 -54.50 1.51
N TYR A 328 -11.54 -54.41 2.52
CA TYR A 328 -11.19 -55.54 3.40
C TYR A 328 -10.75 -54.98 4.76
N SER A 329 -11.63 -55.13 5.73
CA SER A 329 -11.26 -55.34 7.13
C SER A 329 -10.54 -56.68 7.23
N ASP A 330 -9.49 -56.77 8.04
CA ASP A 330 -9.42 -57.80 9.07
C ASP A 330 -8.35 -57.46 10.11
N GLU A 331 -8.74 -57.75 11.34
CA GLU A 331 -7.99 -57.65 12.58
C GLU A 331 -6.85 -58.68 12.65
N ASP A 332 -6.04 -58.48 13.68
CA ASP A 332 -5.27 -59.46 14.45
C ASP A 332 -3.83 -59.83 14.04
N SER A 333 -2.96 -59.55 15.04
CA SER A 333 -2.05 -60.48 15.72
C SER A 333 -0.54 -60.18 15.64
N SER A 334 0.04 -60.01 16.84
CA SER A 334 1.38 -60.43 17.31
C SER A 334 2.62 -59.91 16.55
N GLU A 335 3.65 -59.32 17.17
CA GLU A 335 4.40 -59.63 18.39
C GLU A 335 4.99 -58.37 19.05
#